data_AF-A0A2E0FE94-F1
#
_entry.id   AF-A0A2E0FE94-F1
#
_cell.length_a   1.000
_cell.length_b   1.000
_cell.length_c   1.000
_cell.angle_alpha   90.00
_cell.angle_beta   90.00
_cell.angle_gamma   90.00
#
_symmetry.space_group_name_H-M   'P 1'
#
loop_
_entity.id
_entity.type
_entity.pdbx_description
1 polymer ?
#
loop_
_entity_poly.entity_id
_entity_poly.type
_entity_poly.pdbx_seq_one_letter_code
_entity_poly.pdbx_strand_id
1 'polypeptide(L)'
;MGQKNKSYVKGLLIVTFLLFHFSMTYFYVAPEEFNSVVLKNVSGNYMKPFFHQGWSLFAPELPEYNVSIAYRQSQDRQWIELSDYYKNKHYSLRVSHHGRIIRAICNVTRKAVWEMSQNDPSAHGYQDALKNMTKSMTGMGEDEFIELRITMNSIITGDEKQVVF
;
A
#
# COMPACT_ATOMS: atom_id res chain seq x y z
N MET A 1 3.74 33.93 -48.58
CA MET A 1 3.28 32.95 -47.57
C MET A 1 4.12 33.08 -46.29
N GLY A 2 3.86 34.05 -45.40
CA GLY A 2 4.91 34.56 -44.50
C GLY A 2 4.90 34.13 -43.03
N GLN A 3 3.75 34.21 -42.34
CA GLN A 3 3.72 34.17 -40.86
C GLN A 3 2.59 33.32 -40.28
N LYS A 4 1.38 33.36 -40.86
CA LYS A 4 0.26 32.50 -40.44
C LYS A 4 0.56 31.00 -40.61
N ASN A 5 1.15 30.60 -41.75
CA ASN A 5 1.53 29.20 -42.00
C ASN A 5 2.54 28.67 -40.96
N LYS A 6 3.48 29.51 -40.51
CA LYS A 6 4.43 29.14 -39.46
C LYS A 6 3.74 28.93 -38.11
N SER A 7 2.68 29.69 -37.82
CA SER A 7 1.88 29.53 -36.60
C SER A 7 1.08 28.22 -36.61
N TYR A 8 0.47 27.85 -37.74
CA TYR A 8 -0.24 26.59 -37.87
C TYR A 8 0.70 25.37 -37.76
N VAL A 9 1.89 25.45 -38.37
CA VAL A 9 2.90 24.39 -38.25
C VAL A 9 3.36 24.23 -36.80
N LYS A 10 3.60 25.33 -36.07
CA LYS A 10 3.93 25.28 -34.63
C LYS A 10 2.80 24.65 -33.82
N GLY A 11 1.55 25.07 -34.07
CA GLY A 11 0.39 24.50 -33.41
C GLY A 11 0.25 22.99 -33.66
N LEU A 12 0.43 22.56 -34.92
CA LEU A 12 0.40 21.15 -35.28
C LEU A 12 1.48 20.35 -34.55
N LEU A 13 2.72 20.84 -34.51
CA LEU A 13 3.81 20.18 -33.78
C LEU A 13 3.50 20.01 -32.29
N ILE A 14 2.94 21.04 -31.65
CA ILE A 14 2.54 20.98 -30.24
C ILE A 14 1.44 19.93 -30.05
N VAL A 15 0.40 19.94 -30.89
CA VAL A 15 -0.69 18.96 -30.80
C VAL A 15 -0.17 17.54 -31.00
N THR A 16 0.67 17.31 -32.01
CA THR A 16 1.29 16.00 -32.25
C THR A 16 2.14 15.56 -31.05
N PHE A 17 2.93 16.47 -30.47
CA PHE A 17 3.71 16.17 -29.27
C PHE A 17 2.82 15.80 -28.09
N LEU A 18 1.72 16.53 -27.85
CA LEU A 18 0.79 16.23 -26.76
C LEU A 18 0.09 14.90 -26.98
N LEU A 19 -0.40 14.62 -28.19
CA LEU A 19 -1.01 13.34 -28.51
C LEU A 19 -0.04 12.18 -28.26
N PHE A 20 1.21 12.33 -28.69
CA PHE A 20 2.27 11.38 -28.39
C PHE A 20 2.45 11.22 -26.87
N HIS A 21 2.67 12.30 -26.12
CA HIS A 21 2.87 12.27 -24.67
C HIS A 21 1.72 11.58 -23.91
N PHE A 22 0.46 11.92 -24.23
CA PHE A 22 -0.70 11.30 -23.60
C PHE A 22 -0.86 9.83 -23.98
N SER A 23 -0.50 9.45 -25.21
CA SER A 23 -0.49 8.04 -25.62
C SER A 23 0.56 7.25 -24.84
N MET A 24 1.77 7.79 -24.70
CA MET A 24 2.84 7.18 -23.92
C MET A 24 2.47 7.08 -22.43
N THR A 25 1.81 8.09 -21.89
CA THR A 25 1.29 8.07 -20.53
C THR A 25 0.26 6.96 -20.34
N TYR A 26 -0.70 6.84 -21.27
CA TYR A 26 -1.70 5.78 -21.24
C TYR A 26 -1.03 4.40 -21.22
N PHE A 27 -0.14 4.10 -22.17
CA PHE A 27 0.53 2.80 -22.21
C PHE A 27 1.46 2.56 -21.03
N TYR A 28 2.00 3.62 -20.42
CA TYR A 28 2.83 3.48 -19.24
C TYR A 28 2.03 3.09 -17.98
N VAL A 29 0.80 3.59 -17.83
CA VAL A 29 -0.06 3.31 -16.65
C VAL A 29 -1.14 2.25 -16.89
N ALA A 30 -1.35 1.83 -18.14
CA ALA A 30 -2.35 0.84 -18.49
C ALA A 30 -2.06 -0.52 -17.81
N PRO A 31 -3.11 -1.26 -17.38
CA PRO A 31 -2.95 -2.63 -16.92
C PRO A 31 -2.30 -3.53 -17.99
N GLU A 32 -1.60 -4.58 -17.55
CA GLU A 32 -0.84 -5.45 -18.46
C GLU A 32 -1.74 -6.15 -19.49
N GLU A 33 -3.00 -6.39 -19.15
CA GLU A 33 -4.01 -7.01 -20.01
C GLU A 33 -4.38 -6.14 -21.22
N PHE A 34 -4.19 -4.81 -21.12
CA PHE A 34 -4.51 -3.85 -22.17
C PHE A 34 -3.28 -3.38 -22.95
N ASN A 35 -2.11 -3.96 -22.69
CA ASN A 35 -0.84 -3.46 -23.21
C ASN A 35 0.04 -4.58 -23.76
N SER A 36 0.82 -4.27 -24.79
CA SER A 36 1.83 -5.20 -25.29
C SER A 36 3.17 -4.96 -24.62
N VAL A 37 4.00 -6.00 -24.54
CA VAL A 37 5.36 -5.91 -23.99
C VAL A 37 6.19 -4.82 -24.69
N VAL A 38 6.02 -4.69 -26.01
CA VAL A 38 6.73 -3.67 -26.81
C VAL A 38 6.27 -2.26 -26.43
N LEU A 39 4.95 -2.02 -26.38
CA LEU A 39 4.40 -0.71 -26.02
C LEU A 39 4.76 -0.31 -24.58
N LYS A 40 4.77 -1.27 -23.64
CA LYS A 40 5.23 -1.06 -22.26
C LYS A 40 6.72 -0.67 -22.20
N ASN A 41 7.57 -1.29 -23.01
CA ASN A 41 8.99 -0.93 -23.07
C ASN A 41 9.23 0.46 -23.66
N VAL A 42 8.58 0.79 -24.78
CA VAL A 42 8.74 2.11 -25.43
C VAL A 42 8.18 3.21 -24.52
N SER A 43 6.99 3.02 -23.95
CA SER A 43 6.39 3.96 -22.99
C SER A 43 7.21 4.10 -21.71
N GLY A 44 7.73 2.98 -21.18
CA GLY A 44 8.64 2.97 -20.04
C GLY A 44 9.92 3.78 -20.29
N ASN A 45 10.58 3.61 -21.43
CA ASN A 45 11.82 4.35 -21.73
C ASN A 45 11.58 5.87 -21.87
N TYR A 46 10.42 6.28 -22.39
CA TYR A 46 10.05 7.69 -22.49
C TYR A 46 9.63 8.28 -21.12
N MET A 47 8.80 7.56 -20.36
CA MET A 47 8.23 8.07 -19.11
C MET A 47 9.20 7.99 -17.93
N LYS A 48 10.05 6.96 -17.86
CA LYS A 48 10.90 6.71 -16.68
C LYS A 48 11.80 7.87 -16.25
N PRO A 49 12.56 8.55 -17.15
CA PRO A 49 13.54 9.53 -16.72
C PRO A 49 12.96 10.78 -16.04
N PHE A 50 11.76 11.22 -16.46
CA PHE A 50 11.19 12.50 -16.03
C PHE A 50 9.86 12.38 -15.31
N PHE A 51 9.14 11.26 -15.50
CA PHE A 51 7.75 11.10 -15.07
C PHE A 51 7.52 9.84 -14.21
N HIS A 52 8.50 8.93 -14.09
CA HIS A 52 8.41 7.87 -13.10
C HIS A 52 8.71 8.43 -11.73
N GLN A 53 7.64 8.80 -11.03
CA GLN A 53 7.70 9.17 -9.64
C GLN A 53 7.44 7.91 -8.82
N GLY A 54 8.52 7.27 -8.37
CA GLY A 54 8.42 6.18 -7.41
C GLY A 54 7.91 6.69 -6.06
N TRP A 55 7.43 5.78 -5.21
CA TRP A 55 7.04 6.11 -3.84
C TRP A 55 8.18 6.73 -3.02
N SER A 56 9.44 6.50 -3.40
CA SER A 56 10.62 7.10 -2.78
C SER A 56 10.67 8.63 -2.86
N LEU A 57 9.99 9.27 -3.82
CA LEU A 57 9.86 10.74 -3.87
C LEU A 57 8.90 11.30 -2.81
N PHE A 58 7.97 10.48 -2.32
CA PHE A 58 6.98 10.86 -1.32
C PHE A 58 7.29 10.29 0.07
N ALA A 59 8.05 9.20 0.13
CA ALA A 59 8.55 8.54 1.32
C ALA A 59 9.97 8.03 1.03
N PRO A 60 11.02 8.85 1.23
CA PRO A 60 12.42 8.51 0.93
C PRO A 60 12.87 7.20 1.59
N GLU A 61 12.31 6.93 2.77
CA GLU A 61 12.43 5.67 3.47
C GLU A 61 11.13 4.88 3.25
N LEU A 62 11.17 3.93 2.32
CA LEU A 62 10.10 2.95 2.19
C LEU A 62 10.11 2.06 3.44
N PRO A 63 8.96 1.75 4.05
CA PRO A 63 8.92 0.76 5.11
C PRO A 63 9.42 -0.58 4.54
N GLU A 64 10.40 -1.19 5.19
CA GLU A 64 10.99 -2.46 4.74
C GLU A 64 9.95 -3.59 4.68
N TYR A 65 8.90 -3.49 5.49
CA TYR A 65 7.84 -4.49 5.63
C TYR A 65 6.44 -3.89 5.47
N ASN A 66 5.60 -4.60 4.71
CA ASN A 66 4.16 -4.53 4.83
C ASN A 66 3.74 -5.37 6.03
N VAL A 67 3.03 -4.77 6.99
CA VAL A 67 2.60 -5.46 8.20
C VAL A 67 1.08 -5.62 8.21
N SER A 68 0.61 -6.80 8.62
CA SER A 68 -0.79 -7.06 8.92
C SER A 68 -0.92 -7.75 10.28
N ILE A 69 -2.11 -7.66 10.86
CA ILE A 69 -2.43 -8.27 12.15
C ILE A 69 -3.74 -9.04 12.02
N ALA A 70 -3.64 -10.33 12.34
CA ALA A 70 -4.77 -11.24 12.41
C ALA A 70 -4.97 -11.70 13.85
N TYR A 71 -6.20 -12.06 14.18
CA TYR A 71 -6.55 -12.65 15.45
C TYR A 71 -7.31 -13.96 15.23
N ARG A 72 -7.29 -14.83 16.23
CA ARG A 72 -8.22 -15.95 16.36
C ARG A 72 -8.61 -16.13 17.82
N GLN A 73 -9.84 -16.57 18.07
CA GLN A 73 -10.20 -17.06 19.39
C GLN A 73 -9.57 -18.45 19.60
N SER A 74 -9.26 -18.82 20.84
CA SER A 74 -8.59 -20.10 21.16
C SER A 74 -9.27 -21.34 20.55
N GLN A 75 -10.59 -21.27 20.35
CA GLN A 75 -11.40 -22.37 19.84
C GLN A 75 -11.49 -22.40 18.31
N ASP A 76 -11.10 -21.30 17.66
CA ASP A 76 -11.20 -21.12 16.22
C ASP A 76 -9.93 -21.59 15.51
N ARG A 77 -10.11 -22.25 14.36
CA ARG A 77 -8.99 -22.66 13.50
C ARG A 77 -8.64 -21.61 12.45
N GLN A 78 -9.45 -20.57 12.29
CA GLN A 78 -9.29 -19.59 11.21
C GLN A 78 -8.76 -18.26 11.75
N TRP A 79 -7.77 -17.71 11.04
CA TRP A 79 -7.23 -16.39 11.31
C TRP A 79 -8.10 -15.34 10.62
N ILE A 80 -8.52 -14.33 11.37
CA ILE A 80 -9.31 -13.21 10.87
C ILE A 80 -8.41 -11.98 10.86
N GLU A 81 -8.21 -11.38 9.69
CA GLU A 81 -7.46 -10.14 9.56
C GLU A 81 -8.25 -8.97 10.17
N LEU A 82 -7.68 -8.31 11.18
CA LEU A 82 -8.34 -7.23 11.92
C LEU A 82 -8.74 -6.07 11.01
N SER A 83 -7.98 -5.85 9.94
CA SER A 83 -8.20 -4.75 9.00
C SER A 83 -9.33 -4.99 8.00
N ASP A 84 -9.81 -6.23 7.83
CA ASP A 84 -10.67 -6.59 6.69
C ASP A 84 -12.05 -5.93 6.74
N TYR A 85 -12.67 -5.89 7.92
CA TYR A 85 -13.94 -5.19 8.12
C TYR A 85 -13.86 -3.73 7.67
N TYR A 86 -12.83 -3.02 8.14
CA TYR A 86 -12.60 -1.61 7.84
C TYR A 86 -12.18 -1.39 6.39
N LYS A 87 -11.39 -2.29 5.79
CA LYS A 87 -11.03 -2.27 4.37
C LYS A 87 -12.26 -2.34 3.48
N ASN A 88 -13.15 -3.30 3.75
CA ASN A 88 -14.37 -3.48 2.96
C ASN A 88 -15.26 -2.22 3.02
N LYS A 89 -15.41 -1.61 4.21
CA LYS A 89 -16.13 -0.33 4.38
C LYS A 89 -15.44 0.85 3.72
N HIS A 90 -14.11 0.91 3.74
CA HIS A 90 -13.36 1.96 3.06
C HIS A 90 -13.51 1.86 1.54
N TYR A 91 -13.45 0.64 0.98
CA TYR A 91 -13.61 0.44 -0.45
C TYR A 91 -15.05 0.67 -0.93
N SER A 92 -16.05 0.42 -0.09
CA SER A 92 -17.44 0.77 -0.42
C SER A 92 -17.70 2.28 -0.36
N LEU A 93 -17.07 3.00 0.58
CA LEU A 93 -17.17 4.47 0.69
C LEU A 93 -15.82 5.10 1.08
N ARG A 94 -15.04 5.49 0.07
CA ARG A 94 -13.66 6.00 0.24
C ARG A 94 -13.55 7.29 1.06
N VAL A 95 -14.61 8.08 1.10
CA VAL A 95 -14.67 9.35 1.87
C VAL A 95 -14.94 9.16 3.36
N SER A 96 -15.26 7.93 3.78
CA SER A 96 -15.52 7.62 5.19
C SER A 96 -14.23 7.54 6.02
N HIS A 97 -14.37 7.59 7.35
CA HIS A 97 -13.24 7.56 8.27
C HIS A 97 -12.54 6.19 8.38
N HIS A 98 -13.10 5.11 7.81
CA HIS A 98 -12.55 3.75 7.94
C HIS A 98 -11.11 3.63 7.39
N GLY A 99 -10.75 4.41 6.37
CA GLY A 99 -9.38 4.49 5.87
C GLY A 99 -8.38 5.00 6.91
N ARG A 100 -8.81 5.87 7.83
CA ARG A 100 -7.99 6.37 8.95
C ARG A 100 -7.79 5.30 10.01
N ILE A 101 -8.82 4.48 10.27
CA ILE A 101 -8.75 3.35 11.21
C ILE A 101 -7.73 2.32 10.71
N ILE A 102 -7.79 1.94 9.42
CA ILE A 102 -6.81 1.00 8.83
C ILE A 102 -5.38 1.52 9.00
N ARG A 103 -5.14 2.81 8.76
CA ARG A 103 -3.81 3.42 8.96
C ARG A 103 -3.38 3.39 10.42
N ALA A 104 -4.29 3.65 11.36
CA ALA A 104 -3.99 3.58 12.79
C ALA A 104 -3.57 2.17 13.19
N ILE A 105 -4.32 1.14 12.78
CA ILE A 105 -3.97 -0.27 13.00
C ILE A 105 -2.57 -0.55 12.45
N CYS A 106 -2.32 -0.25 11.16
CA CYS A 106 -1.02 -0.50 10.53
C CYS A 106 0.13 0.21 11.26
N ASN A 107 -0.05 1.44 11.72
CA ASN A 107 0.99 2.19 12.41
C ASN A 107 1.31 1.60 13.78
N VAL A 108 0.30 1.18 14.54
CA VAL A 108 0.49 0.49 15.83
C VAL A 108 1.18 -0.86 15.61
N THR A 109 0.75 -1.64 14.62
CA THR A 109 1.39 -2.92 14.26
C THR A 109 2.85 -2.71 13.83
N ARG A 110 3.15 -1.68 13.03
CA ARG A 110 4.53 -1.36 12.63
C ARG A 110 5.40 -1.03 13.83
N LYS A 111 4.86 -0.25 14.77
CA LYS A 111 5.58 0.11 15.99
C LYS A 111 5.90 -1.13 16.84
N ALA A 112 4.93 -2.05 16.98
CA ALA A 112 5.14 -3.33 17.65
C ALA A 112 6.24 -4.16 16.98
N VAL A 113 6.20 -4.31 15.65
CA VAL A 113 7.24 -5.02 14.88
C VAL A 113 8.63 -4.39 15.08
N TRP A 114 8.71 -3.07 15.08
CA TRP A 114 9.98 -2.36 15.32
C TRP A 114 10.53 -2.65 16.72
N GLU A 115 9.69 -2.66 17.75
CA GLU A 115 10.13 -2.99 19.11
C GLU A 115 10.59 -4.45 19.22
N MET A 116 9.90 -5.37 18.52
CA MET A 116 10.30 -6.78 18.43
C MET A 116 11.67 -6.98 17.80
N SER A 117 12.00 -6.24 16.74
CA SER A 117 13.30 -6.38 16.08
C SER A 117 14.47 -5.90 16.93
N GLN A 118 14.21 -5.07 17.94
CA GLN A 118 15.25 -4.49 18.79
C GLN A 118 15.59 -5.35 20.02
N ASN A 119 15.02 -6.55 20.18
CA ASN A 119 15.19 -7.43 21.35
C ASN A 119 14.92 -6.71 22.70
N ASP A 120 14.01 -5.73 22.72
CA ASP A 120 13.67 -4.98 23.93
C ASP A 120 12.76 -5.82 24.85
N PRO A 121 13.08 -6.01 26.14
CA PRO A 121 12.20 -6.65 27.13
C PRO A 121 10.81 -6.01 27.24
N SER A 122 10.64 -4.75 26.82
CA SER A 122 9.33 -4.08 26.71
C SER A 122 8.43 -4.69 25.63
N ALA A 123 8.94 -5.63 24.83
CA ALA A 123 8.21 -6.36 23.81
C ALA A 123 6.92 -7.02 24.35
N HIS A 124 6.89 -7.45 25.60
CA HIS A 124 5.65 -7.99 26.18
C HIS A 124 4.54 -6.91 26.31
N GLY A 125 4.91 -5.65 26.54
CA GLY A 125 3.94 -4.55 26.66
C GLY A 125 3.16 -4.27 25.38
N TYR A 126 3.77 -4.43 24.19
CA TYR A 126 3.02 -4.27 22.94
C TYR A 126 2.05 -5.43 22.70
N GLN A 127 2.35 -6.64 23.19
CA GLN A 127 1.50 -7.82 22.98
C GLN A 127 0.15 -7.61 23.67
N ASP A 128 0.18 -7.18 24.93
CA ASP A 128 -1.02 -6.86 25.71
C ASP A 128 -1.76 -5.66 25.13
N ALA A 129 -1.05 -4.61 24.71
CA ALA A 129 -1.65 -3.45 24.07
C ALA A 129 -2.38 -3.83 22.76
N LEU A 130 -1.77 -4.68 21.92
CA LEU A 130 -2.39 -5.18 20.69
C LEU A 130 -3.57 -6.11 20.98
N LYS A 131 -3.50 -6.95 22.01
CA LYS A 131 -4.62 -7.80 22.43
C LYS A 131 -5.79 -6.95 22.90
N ASN A 132 -5.56 -5.97 23.75
CA ASN A 132 -6.59 -5.06 24.26
C ASN A 132 -7.20 -4.21 23.14
N MET A 133 -6.37 -3.68 22.23
CA MET A 133 -6.84 -2.97 21.04
C MET A 133 -7.73 -3.87 20.19
N THR A 134 -7.28 -5.10 19.91
CA THR A 134 -8.03 -6.06 19.10
C THR A 134 -9.40 -6.35 19.73
N LYS A 135 -9.43 -6.68 21.03
CA LYS A 135 -10.68 -6.92 21.78
C LYS A 135 -11.64 -5.74 21.72
N SER A 136 -11.12 -4.52 21.95
CA SER A 136 -11.92 -3.29 21.87
C SER A 136 -12.51 -3.08 20.47
N MET A 137 -11.74 -3.37 19.42
CA MET A 137 -12.16 -3.19 18.03
C MET A 137 -13.13 -4.28 17.53
N THR A 138 -13.09 -5.48 18.11
CA THR A 138 -13.96 -6.60 17.76
C THR A 138 -15.17 -6.72 18.68
N GLY A 139 -15.20 -5.97 19.79
CA GLY A 139 -16.27 -6.03 20.80
C GLY A 139 -16.19 -7.26 21.71
N MET A 140 -15.02 -7.89 21.81
CA MET A 140 -14.79 -9.06 22.68
C MET A 140 -14.63 -8.65 24.15
N GLY A 141 -15.01 -9.54 25.07
CA GLY A 141 -14.81 -9.33 26.51
C GLY A 141 -13.33 -9.28 26.92
N GLU A 142 -13.01 -8.60 28.03
CA GLU A 142 -11.63 -8.51 28.54
C GLU A 142 -11.04 -9.88 28.90
N ASP A 143 -11.88 -10.81 29.39
CA ASP A 143 -11.46 -12.16 29.79
C ASP A 143 -11.37 -13.15 28.62
N GLU A 144 -11.80 -12.77 27.41
CA GLU A 144 -11.72 -13.67 26.26
C GLU A 144 -10.27 -13.91 25.85
N PHE A 145 -9.89 -15.19 25.72
CA PHE A 145 -8.56 -15.53 25.23
C PHE A 145 -8.51 -15.42 23.70
N ILE A 146 -7.57 -14.60 23.23
CA ILE A 146 -7.26 -14.44 21.81
C ILE A 146 -5.79 -14.68 21.57
N GLU A 147 -5.50 -15.24 20.41
CA GLU A 147 -4.15 -15.27 19.86
C GLU A 147 -4.06 -14.27 18.73
N LEU A 148 -2.91 -13.61 18.64
CA LEU A 148 -2.60 -12.66 17.59
C LEU A 148 -1.49 -13.21 16.71
N ARG A 149 -1.59 -12.89 15.42
CA ARG A 149 -0.53 -13.14 14.45
C ARG A 149 -0.21 -11.85 13.74
N ILE A 150 1.06 -11.47 13.79
CA ILE A 150 1.59 -10.39 12.96
C ILE A 150 2.28 -11.02 11.77
N THR A 151 1.90 -10.60 10.56
CA THR A 151 2.56 -10.99 9.32
C THR A 151 3.37 -9.81 8.80
N MET A 152 4.65 -10.04 8.54
CA MET A 152 5.59 -9.08 7.99
C MET A 152 6.03 -9.55 6.61
N ASN A 153 5.66 -8.81 5.58
CA ASN A 153 6.00 -9.10 4.19
C ASN A 153 7.06 -8.11 3.72
N SER A 154 8.28 -8.57 3.43
CA SER A 154 9.32 -7.71 2.91
C SER A 154 8.91 -7.11 1.58
N ILE A 155 8.94 -5.78 1.48
CA ILE A 155 8.67 -5.09 0.21
C ILE A 155 9.83 -5.26 -0.77
N ILE A 156 11.03 -5.58 -0.26
CA ILE A 156 12.26 -5.68 -1.04
C ILE A 156 12.48 -7.12 -1.54
N THR A 157 12.41 -8.10 -0.64
CA THR A 157 12.71 -9.51 -0.96
C THR A 157 11.48 -10.34 -1.26
N GLY A 158 10.29 -9.90 -0.83
CA GLY A 158 9.07 -10.70 -0.88
C GLY A 158 8.97 -11.77 0.21
N ASP A 159 9.96 -11.85 1.11
CA ASP A 159 9.94 -12.82 2.21
C ASP A 159 8.83 -12.51 3.22
N GLU A 160 8.15 -13.57 3.67
CA GLU A 160 7.14 -13.48 4.71
C GLU A 160 7.71 -14.00 6.04
N LYS A 161 7.53 -13.22 7.11
CA LYS A 161 7.81 -13.61 8.48
C LYS A 161 6.56 -13.46 9.32
N GLN A 162 6.27 -14.45 10.15
CA GLN A 162 5.11 -14.44 11.03
C GLN A 162 5.54 -14.55 12.48
N VAL A 163 4.84 -13.83 13.37
CA VAL A 163 4.98 -14.00 14.82
C VAL A 163 3.60 -14.16 15.44
N VAL A 164 3.46 -15.18 16.28
CA VAL A 164 2.21 -15.54 16.95
C VAL A 164 2.40 -15.44 18.47
N PHE A 165 1.45 -14.83 19.17
CA PHE A 165 1.47 -14.68 20.64
C PHE A 165 0.08 -14.42 21.24
#